data_AF-A0A7W1HHC2-F1
#
_entry.id   AF-A0A7W1HHC2-F1
#
_cell.length_a   1.000
_cell.length_b   1.000
_cell.length_c   1.000
_cell.angle_alpha   90.00
_cell.angle_beta   90.00
_cell.angle_gamma   90.00
#
_symmetry.space_group_name_H-M   'P 1'
#
loop_
_entity.id
_entity.type
_entity.pdbx_description
1 polymer ?
#
loop_
_entity_poly.entity_id
_entity_poly.type
_entity_poly.pdbx_seq_one_letter_code
_entity_poly.pdbx_strand_id
1 'polypeptide(L)'
;SLLNERASLEGRIIGFHFYNPPAVQKLIEIIPLDNGDPDLIQLATTLAKRLKKEIVFSKDIAGFIGNGYFLREINFACALTEELSKKYGSLQSIYLVNKVTQEFLLRPMGIFQLIDYVGLDVVTKIGNIMHQYLLLPFNFSTLLQPLIENGIYGGQHADGSQKNGFFQYTGNEISGMYSIEGQEYVSLDKINGKGKESLDSLLGVLPDNLSWKVLSKSPNSETLLQTYLNSLSQEKSLGADLAMQFIQNLQTIINELVDDGVAKNIEAVDAVLKKGFYHLYSRQVTPSGAEK
;
A
#
# COMPACT_ATOMS: atom_id res chain seq x y z
N SER A 1 -10.13 6.20 -24.07
CA SER A 1 -10.40 5.13 -23.10
C SER A 1 -10.70 3.82 -23.82
N LEU A 2 -9.85 2.81 -23.65
CA LEU A 2 -9.92 1.56 -24.42
C LEU A 2 -11.26 0.81 -24.30
N LEU A 3 -11.95 0.92 -23.16
CA LEU A 3 -13.28 0.31 -22.98
C LEU A 3 -14.37 1.04 -23.78
N ASN A 4 -14.35 2.37 -23.79
CA ASN A 4 -15.30 3.19 -24.56
C ASN A 4 -15.21 2.89 -26.06
N GLU A 5 -13.97 2.80 -26.56
CA GLU A 5 -13.66 2.54 -27.97
C GLU A 5 -14.03 1.12 -28.38
N ARG A 6 -13.56 0.10 -27.64
CA ARG A 6 -13.76 -1.33 -27.99
C ARG A 6 -15.19 -1.82 -27.83
N ALA A 7 -15.98 -1.20 -26.95
CA ALA A 7 -17.40 -1.51 -26.78
C ALA A 7 -18.34 -0.51 -27.47
N SER A 8 -17.80 0.43 -28.26
CA SER A 8 -18.56 1.43 -29.02
C SER A 8 -19.59 2.20 -28.18
N LEU A 9 -19.20 2.63 -26.99
CA LEU A 9 -20.11 3.23 -26.00
C LEU A 9 -20.35 4.74 -26.21
N GLU A 10 -19.63 5.39 -27.12
CA GLU A 10 -19.85 6.79 -27.53
C GLU A 10 -19.81 7.78 -26.34
N GLY A 11 -18.98 7.52 -25.33
CA GLY A 11 -18.87 8.32 -24.11
C GLY A 11 -19.81 7.89 -22.98
N ARG A 12 -20.73 6.94 -23.22
CA ARG A 12 -21.68 6.40 -22.23
C ARG A 12 -21.03 5.36 -21.31
N ILE A 13 -19.88 5.70 -20.72
CA ILE A 13 -19.16 4.90 -19.72
C ILE A 13 -18.48 5.84 -18.70
N ILE A 14 -18.39 5.39 -17.45
CA ILE A 14 -17.68 6.07 -16.37
C ILE A 14 -17.10 5.03 -15.41
N GLY A 15 -15.89 5.25 -14.90
CA GLY A 15 -15.29 4.37 -13.88
C GLY A 15 -15.88 4.64 -12.49
N PHE A 16 -16.12 3.58 -11.72
CA PHE A 16 -16.77 3.62 -10.42
C PHE A 16 -16.08 2.62 -9.47
N HIS A 17 -14.87 2.96 -9.04
CA HIS A 17 -13.92 2.08 -8.38
C HIS A 17 -14.15 2.03 -6.86
N PHE A 18 -14.62 0.88 -6.38
CA PHE A 18 -14.79 0.58 -4.96
C PHE A 18 -13.50 0.05 -4.33
N TYR A 19 -13.29 0.39 -3.06
CA TYR A 19 -12.21 -0.15 -2.24
C TYR A 19 -12.70 -1.38 -1.45
N ASN A 20 -11.83 -2.36 -1.20
CA ASN A 20 -12.19 -3.60 -0.49
C ASN A 20 -12.06 -3.46 1.05
N PRO A 21 -12.99 -4.05 1.84
CA PRO A 21 -14.26 -4.65 1.44
C PRO A 21 -15.32 -3.58 1.07
N PRO A 22 -16.06 -3.70 -0.04
CA PRO A 22 -16.87 -2.61 -0.60
C PRO A 22 -18.11 -2.25 0.24
N ALA A 23 -18.54 -3.14 1.15
CA ALA A 23 -19.60 -2.84 2.11
C ALA A 23 -19.11 -1.96 3.29
N VAL A 24 -17.83 -2.04 3.65
CA VAL A 24 -17.23 -1.40 4.83
C VAL A 24 -16.48 -0.12 4.46
N GLN A 25 -15.74 -0.14 3.35
CA GLN A 25 -14.94 0.99 2.89
C GLN A 25 -15.82 2.20 2.56
N LYS A 26 -15.41 3.39 3.01
CA LYS A 26 -16.14 4.64 2.77
C LYS A 26 -15.79 5.29 1.44
N LEU A 27 -14.56 5.12 0.98
CA LEU A 27 -14.06 5.72 -0.26
C LEU A 27 -14.70 5.08 -1.50
N ILE A 28 -14.97 5.92 -2.50
CA ILE A 28 -15.14 5.49 -3.89
C ILE A 28 -14.43 6.48 -4.81
N GLU A 29 -13.83 5.95 -5.87
CA GLU A 29 -13.05 6.71 -6.84
C GLU A 29 -13.81 6.72 -8.17
N ILE A 30 -14.17 7.91 -8.65
CA ILE A 30 -14.94 8.11 -9.87
C ILE A 30 -14.01 8.58 -10.98
N ILE A 31 -14.05 7.90 -12.12
CA ILE A 31 -13.14 8.12 -13.24
C ILE A 31 -13.95 8.57 -14.47
N PRO A 32 -14.23 9.88 -14.63
CA PRO A 32 -14.83 10.42 -15.84
C PRO A 32 -13.85 10.34 -17.02
N LEU A 33 -14.42 10.20 -18.22
CA LEU A 33 -13.67 10.32 -19.47
C LEU A 33 -13.69 11.78 -19.93
N ASP A 34 -12.60 12.26 -20.52
CA ASP A 34 -12.50 13.64 -21.03
C ASP A 34 -13.43 13.92 -22.23
N ASN A 35 -13.93 12.87 -22.88
CA ASN A 35 -15.00 12.90 -23.87
C ASN A 35 -16.21 12.05 -23.45
N GLY A 36 -16.41 11.88 -22.14
CA GLY A 36 -17.54 11.16 -21.56
C GLY A 36 -18.82 12.00 -21.47
N ASP A 37 -19.94 11.32 -21.31
CA ASP A 37 -21.25 11.93 -21.04
C ASP A 37 -21.27 12.64 -19.66
N PRO A 38 -21.52 13.97 -19.58
CA PRO A 38 -21.54 14.70 -18.30
C PRO A 38 -22.67 14.24 -17.36
N ASP A 39 -23.78 13.72 -17.86
CA ASP A 39 -24.89 13.24 -17.03
C ASP A 39 -24.49 11.98 -16.25
N LEU A 40 -23.54 11.18 -16.77
CA LEU A 40 -22.95 10.06 -16.03
C LEU A 40 -22.16 10.52 -14.79
N ILE A 41 -21.53 11.70 -14.83
CA ILE A 41 -20.84 12.27 -13.66
C ILE A 41 -21.86 12.61 -12.57
N GLN A 42 -23.01 13.19 -12.94
CA GLN A 42 -24.10 13.48 -12.01
C GLN A 42 -24.74 12.17 -11.47
N LEU A 43 -24.96 11.18 -12.33
CA LEU A 43 -25.49 9.86 -11.96
C LEU A 43 -24.57 9.13 -10.97
N ALA A 44 -23.29 9.00 -11.29
CA ALA A 44 -22.29 8.36 -10.44
C ALA A 44 -22.15 9.07 -9.09
N THR A 45 -22.09 10.41 -9.10
CA THR A 45 -22.06 11.23 -7.87
C THR A 45 -23.30 11.01 -7.01
N THR A 46 -24.48 10.89 -7.64
CA THR A 46 -25.75 10.66 -6.93
C THR A 46 -25.82 9.24 -6.36
N LEU A 47 -25.36 8.24 -7.11
CA LEU A 47 -25.28 6.85 -6.67
C LEU A 47 -24.32 6.67 -5.49
N ALA A 48 -23.11 7.23 -5.58
CA ALA A 48 -22.11 7.21 -4.51
C ALA A 48 -22.66 7.83 -3.20
N LYS A 49 -23.34 8.98 -3.29
CA LYS A 49 -24.00 9.62 -2.14
C LYS A 49 -25.12 8.74 -1.54
N ARG A 50 -25.94 8.08 -2.38
CA ARG A 50 -26.97 7.12 -1.92
C ARG A 50 -26.35 5.90 -1.22
N LEU A 51 -25.21 5.43 -1.71
CA LEU A 51 -24.39 4.36 -1.11
C LEU A 51 -23.56 4.83 0.11
N LYS A 52 -23.74 6.08 0.56
CA LYS A 52 -23.01 6.72 1.68
C LYS A 52 -21.48 6.70 1.49
N LYS A 53 -21.02 6.77 0.24
CA LYS A 53 -19.60 6.83 -0.11
C LYS A 53 -19.10 8.27 -0.15
N GLU A 54 -17.84 8.43 0.21
CA GLU A 54 -17.05 9.66 0.05
C GLU A 54 -16.32 9.57 -1.30
N ILE A 55 -16.40 10.62 -2.11
CA ILE A 55 -15.99 10.61 -3.52
C ILE A 55 -14.62 11.27 -3.67
N VAL A 56 -13.72 10.61 -4.41
CA VAL A 56 -12.56 11.24 -5.06
C VAL A 56 -12.70 11.09 -6.57
N PHE A 57 -12.19 12.04 -7.34
CA PHE A 57 -12.15 11.99 -8.80
C PHE A 57 -10.70 11.75 -9.29
N SER A 58 -10.53 10.84 -10.25
CA SER A 58 -9.26 10.55 -10.94
C SER A 58 -9.43 10.72 -12.45
N LYS A 59 -8.35 11.00 -13.17
CA LYS A 59 -8.31 10.81 -14.64
C LYS A 59 -8.29 9.32 -15.01
N ASP A 60 -8.69 9.01 -16.24
CA ASP A 60 -8.57 7.68 -16.87
C ASP A 60 -7.11 7.38 -17.28
N ILE A 61 -6.24 7.30 -16.28
CA ILE A 61 -4.81 6.95 -16.39
C ILE A 61 -4.59 5.63 -15.64
N ALA A 62 -3.70 4.76 -16.15
CA ALA A 62 -3.56 3.39 -15.67
C ALA A 62 -3.25 3.31 -14.17
N GLY A 63 -4.16 2.69 -13.41
CA GLY A 63 -4.08 2.55 -11.96
C GLY A 63 -4.87 3.60 -11.16
N PHE A 64 -5.31 4.69 -11.79
CA PHE A 64 -5.97 5.82 -11.11
C PHE A 64 -5.12 6.35 -9.95
N ILE A 65 -5.69 7.02 -8.95
CA ILE A 65 -4.93 7.45 -7.76
C ILE A 65 -4.65 6.24 -6.85
N GLY A 66 -5.65 5.37 -6.65
CA GLY A 66 -5.57 4.24 -5.72
C GLY A 66 -4.45 3.24 -6.03
N ASN A 67 -4.57 2.56 -7.17
CA ASN A 67 -3.56 1.59 -7.60
C ASN A 67 -2.30 2.33 -8.13
N GLY A 68 -2.46 3.55 -8.67
CA GLY A 68 -1.37 4.44 -9.03
C GLY A 68 -0.39 4.71 -7.89
N TYR A 69 -0.89 4.92 -6.66
CA TYR A 69 -0.06 5.00 -5.45
C TYR A 69 0.48 3.63 -5.05
N PHE A 70 -0.42 2.66 -4.88
CA PHE A 70 -0.10 1.37 -4.24
C PHE A 70 0.98 0.58 -4.99
N LEU A 71 0.93 0.51 -6.32
CA LEU A 71 1.93 -0.23 -7.09
C LEU A 71 3.29 0.50 -7.13
N ARG A 72 3.32 1.84 -7.03
CA ARG A 72 4.57 2.60 -6.88
C ARG A 72 5.21 2.35 -5.50
N GLU A 73 4.41 2.32 -4.44
CA GLU A 73 4.91 2.01 -3.09
C GLU A 73 5.38 0.55 -2.96
N ILE A 74 4.69 -0.41 -3.60
CA ILE A 74 5.16 -1.80 -3.72
C ILE A 74 6.49 -1.86 -4.48
N ASN A 75 6.66 -1.10 -5.57
CA ASN A 75 7.90 -1.09 -6.36
C ASN A 75 9.09 -0.63 -5.52
N PHE A 76 8.91 0.44 -4.75
CA PHE A 76 9.88 0.93 -3.79
C PHE A 76 10.17 -0.11 -2.69
N ALA A 77 9.14 -0.72 -2.11
CA ALA A 77 9.30 -1.77 -1.10
C ALA A 77 10.05 -3.00 -1.63
N CYS A 78 9.83 -3.40 -2.88
CA CYS A 78 10.55 -4.50 -3.53
C CYS A 78 12.04 -4.15 -3.72
N ALA A 79 12.35 -3.01 -4.32
CA ALA A 79 13.73 -2.57 -4.53
C ALA A 79 14.52 -2.41 -3.21
N LEU A 80 13.89 -1.85 -2.18
CA LEU A 80 14.48 -1.73 -0.84
C LEU A 80 14.70 -3.11 -0.17
N THR A 81 13.77 -4.05 -0.38
CA THR A 81 13.91 -5.44 0.09
C THR A 81 15.04 -6.17 -0.63
N GLU A 82 15.20 -5.98 -1.95
CA GLU A 82 16.34 -6.50 -2.71
C GLU A 82 17.67 -5.93 -2.19
N GLU A 83 17.74 -4.64 -1.88
CA GLU A 83 18.97 -4.04 -1.31
C GLU A 83 19.31 -4.63 0.05
N LEU A 84 18.34 -4.66 0.97
CA LEU A 84 18.51 -5.24 2.30
C LEU A 84 18.90 -6.73 2.24
N SER A 85 18.41 -7.47 1.23
CA SER A 85 18.68 -8.91 1.08
C SER A 85 20.18 -9.23 0.95
N LYS A 86 20.96 -8.30 0.38
CA LYS A 86 22.42 -8.40 0.22
C LYS A 86 23.18 -8.45 1.56
N LYS A 87 22.55 -7.97 2.64
CA LYS A 87 23.12 -7.90 4.00
C LYS A 87 22.41 -8.82 5.00
N TYR A 88 21.08 -8.95 4.89
CA TYR A 88 20.25 -9.63 5.88
C TYR A 88 19.68 -10.97 5.40
N GLY A 89 19.66 -11.25 4.09
CA GLY A 89 18.89 -12.33 3.49
C GLY A 89 17.47 -11.90 3.09
N SER A 90 16.88 -12.57 2.10
CA SER A 90 15.58 -12.19 1.53
C SER A 90 14.45 -12.26 2.56
N LEU A 91 14.32 -13.39 3.28
CA LEU A 91 13.26 -13.63 4.26
C LEU A 91 13.25 -12.59 5.39
N GLN A 92 14.43 -12.24 5.90
CA GLN A 92 14.64 -11.20 6.90
C GLN A 92 14.29 -9.82 6.37
N SER A 93 14.62 -9.53 5.10
CA SER A 93 14.38 -8.22 4.49
C SER A 93 12.89 -7.96 4.29
N ILE A 94 12.15 -8.99 3.85
CA ILE A 94 10.68 -8.99 3.77
C ILE A 94 10.08 -8.73 5.16
N TYR A 95 10.60 -9.40 6.21
CA TYR A 95 10.15 -9.20 7.59
C TYR A 95 10.39 -7.76 8.07
N LEU A 96 11.62 -7.25 7.93
CA LEU A 96 12.01 -5.91 8.36
C LEU A 96 11.19 -4.83 7.64
N VAL A 97 11.04 -4.92 6.32
CA VAL A 97 10.25 -3.95 5.53
C VAL A 97 8.76 -4.04 5.86
N ASN A 98 8.20 -5.23 6.07
CA ASN A 98 6.82 -5.37 6.52
C ASN A 98 6.60 -4.75 7.91
N LYS A 99 7.51 -5.04 8.86
CA LYS A 99 7.41 -4.53 10.23
C LYS A 99 7.59 -3.01 10.32
N VAL A 100 8.52 -2.44 9.53
CA VAL A 100 8.64 -0.97 9.39
C VAL A 100 7.36 -0.36 8.81
N THR A 101 6.84 -0.92 7.72
CA THR A 101 5.62 -0.38 7.08
C THR A 101 4.36 -0.57 7.91
N GLN A 102 4.31 -1.53 8.85
CA GLN A 102 3.21 -1.68 9.80
C GLN A 102 3.38 -0.82 11.05
N GLU A 103 4.47 -1.04 11.80
CA GLU A 103 4.65 -0.49 13.15
C GLU A 103 5.22 0.93 13.11
N PHE A 104 6.30 1.17 12.36
CA PHE A 104 6.98 2.46 12.30
C PHE A 104 6.23 3.50 11.44
N LEU A 105 5.58 3.08 10.35
CA LEU A 105 4.68 3.94 9.57
C LEU A 105 3.24 3.95 10.11
N LEU A 106 2.98 3.28 11.24
CA LEU A 106 1.70 3.27 11.95
C LEU A 106 0.51 2.97 11.02
N ARG A 107 0.53 1.80 10.36
CA ARG A 107 -0.49 1.30 9.42
C ARG A 107 -1.22 0.08 9.98
N PRO A 108 -2.42 -0.28 9.48
CA PRO A 108 -3.12 -1.49 9.95
C PRO A 108 -2.42 -2.79 9.55
N MET A 109 -1.74 -2.80 8.40
CA MET A 109 -0.97 -3.91 7.84
C MET A 109 0.35 -3.37 7.28
N GLY A 110 1.40 -4.20 7.29
CA GLY A 110 2.62 -3.92 6.53
C GLY A 110 2.43 -4.15 5.03
N ILE A 111 3.37 -3.66 4.22
CA ILE A 111 3.25 -3.66 2.76
C ILE A 111 3.18 -5.08 2.17
N PHE A 112 3.91 -6.05 2.73
CA PHE A 112 3.87 -7.44 2.28
C PHE A 112 2.62 -8.18 2.77
N GLN A 113 2.11 -7.87 3.97
CA GLN A 113 0.77 -8.33 4.38
C GLN A 113 -0.34 -7.78 3.49
N LEU A 114 -0.20 -6.55 2.98
CA LEU A 114 -1.18 -5.95 2.08
C LEU A 114 -1.08 -6.56 0.66
N ILE A 115 0.12 -6.89 0.18
CA ILE A 115 0.32 -7.71 -1.04
C ILE A 115 -0.33 -9.09 -0.86
N ASP A 116 -0.08 -9.77 0.27
CA ASP A 116 -0.71 -11.05 0.61
C ASP A 116 -2.24 -10.95 0.69
N TYR A 117 -2.80 -9.81 1.11
CA TYR A 117 -4.26 -9.61 1.21
C TYR A 117 -4.91 -9.36 -0.16
N VAL A 118 -4.20 -8.69 -1.07
CA VAL A 118 -4.65 -8.39 -2.45
C VAL A 118 -4.46 -9.60 -3.39
N GLY A 119 -3.37 -10.34 -3.21
CA GLY A 119 -2.93 -11.43 -4.09
C GLY A 119 -1.68 -11.03 -4.88
N LEU A 120 -0.64 -11.88 -4.84
CA LEU A 120 0.64 -11.65 -5.51
C LEU A 120 0.48 -11.65 -7.03
N ASP A 121 -0.35 -12.54 -7.56
CA ASP A 121 -0.71 -12.61 -8.97
C ASP A 121 -1.50 -11.38 -9.42
N VAL A 122 -2.42 -10.90 -8.57
CA VAL A 122 -3.21 -9.68 -8.80
C VAL A 122 -2.32 -8.45 -8.84
N VAL A 123 -1.42 -8.27 -7.86
CA VAL A 123 -0.41 -7.20 -7.82
C VAL A 123 0.48 -7.24 -9.07
N THR A 124 1.01 -8.41 -9.41
CA THR A 124 1.85 -8.62 -10.61
C THR A 124 1.11 -8.27 -11.90
N LYS A 125 -0.16 -8.66 -12.01
CA LYS A 125 -1.00 -8.38 -13.18
C LYS A 125 -1.33 -6.90 -13.31
N ILE A 126 -1.62 -6.19 -12.21
CA ILE A 126 -1.86 -4.74 -12.24
C ILE A 126 -0.57 -3.99 -12.60
N GLY A 127 0.57 -4.36 -12.01
CA GLY A 127 1.88 -3.78 -12.36
C GLY A 127 2.23 -3.92 -13.83
N ASN A 128 2.05 -5.11 -14.40
CA ASN A 128 2.28 -5.38 -15.83
C ASN A 128 1.36 -4.55 -16.74
N ILE A 129 0.11 -4.32 -16.34
CA ILE A 129 -0.82 -3.43 -17.06
C ILE A 129 -0.35 -1.97 -16.96
N MET A 130 0.01 -1.50 -15.76
CA MET A 130 0.47 -0.12 -15.56
C MET A 130 1.79 0.17 -16.30
N HIS A 131 2.72 -0.79 -16.34
CA HIS A 131 3.97 -0.68 -17.10
C HIS A 131 3.72 -0.42 -18.60
N GLN A 132 2.73 -1.09 -19.21
CA GLN A 132 2.39 -0.95 -20.63
C GLN A 132 1.89 0.46 -21.02
N TYR A 133 1.33 1.23 -20.06
CA TYR A 133 0.76 2.56 -20.34
C TYR A 133 1.54 3.73 -19.72
N LEU A 134 2.28 3.50 -18.63
CA LEU A 134 3.06 4.53 -17.93
C LEU A 134 4.57 4.46 -18.23
N LEU A 135 5.06 3.35 -18.80
CA LEU A 135 6.48 3.03 -18.99
C LEU A 135 7.33 2.98 -17.71
N LEU A 136 6.73 3.19 -16.54
CA LEU A 136 7.37 3.07 -15.22
C LEU A 136 7.82 1.61 -14.96
N PRO A 137 9.05 1.37 -14.47
CA PRO A 137 9.59 0.04 -14.27
C PRO A 137 9.06 -0.60 -12.98
N PHE A 138 7.88 -1.24 -13.05
CA PHE A 138 7.31 -2.06 -11.97
C PHE A 138 7.99 -3.43 -11.89
N ASN A 139 9.14 -3.51 -11.21
CA ASN A 139 9.88 -4.76 -11.05
C ASN A 139 9.43 -5.54 -9.81
N PHE A 140 8.35 -6.31 -9.95
CA PHE A 140 7.90 -7.25 -8.92
C PHE A 140 8.45 -8.67 -9.14
N SER A 141 9.12 -8.91 -10.28
CA SER A 141 9.49 -10.24 -10.76
C SER A 141 10.50 -10.98 -9.88
N THR A 142 11.35 -10.24 -9.16
CA THR A 142 12.40 -10.75 -8.28
C THR A 142 11.87 -11.39 -7.00
N LEU A 143 10.75 -10.88 -6.47
CA LEU A 143 10.20 -11.29 -5.16
C LEU A 143 8.85 -12.00 -5.26
N LEU A 144 7.95 -11.58 -6.15
CA LEU A 144 6.60 -12.15 -6.24
C LEU A 144 6.54 -13.37 -7.16
N GLN A 145 7.24 -13.35 -8.30
CA GLN A 145 7.19 -14.43 -9.30
C GLN A 145 7.61 -15.80 -8.73
N PRO A 146 8.68 -15.93 -7.91
CA PRO A 146 9.06 -17.23 -7.35
C PRO A 146 7.99 -17.82 -6.41
N LEU A 147 7.20 -16.99 -5.73
CA LEU A 147 6.08 -17.47 -4.90
C LEU A 147 4.92 -17.93 -5.79
N ILE A 148 4.56 -17.14 -6.80
CA ILE A 148 3.51 -17.45 -7.79
C ILE A 148 3.81 -18.78 -8.52
N GLU A 149 5.07 -19.02 -8.87
CA GLU A 149 5.52 -20.27 -9.53
C GLU A 149 5.49 -21.49 -8.60
N ASN A 150 5.66 -21.29 -7.29
CA ASN A 150 5.47 -22.34 -6.27
C ASN A 150 4.01 -22.51 -5.82
N GLY A 151 3.04 -21.83 -6.47
CA GLY A 151 1.62 -21.93 -6.11
C GLY A 151 1.19 -21.06 -4.93
N ILE A 152 2.04 -20.14 -4.49
CA ILE A 152 1.82 -19.26 -3.33
C ILE A 152 1.29 -17.91 -3.83
N TYR A 153 -0.02 -17.72 -3.76
CA TYR A 153 -0.72 -16.57 -4.37
C TYR A 153 -1.22 -15.52 -3.40
N GLY A 154 -1.43 -15.84 -2.12
CA GLY A 154 -2.17 -14.96 -1.20
C GLY A 154 -3.63 -14.75 -1.65
N GLY A 155 -4.14 -13.54 -1.46
CA GLY A 155 -5.52 -13.13 -1.65
C GLY A 155 -6.40 -13.40 -0.42
N GLN A 156 -7.71 -13.53 -0.65
CA GLN A 156 -8.71 -13.79 0.40
C GLN A 156 -9.50 -15.08 0.13
N HIS A 157 -10.00 -15.69 1.21
CA HIS A 157 -11.05 -16.70 1.19
C HIS A 157 -12.44 -16.05 1.00
N ALA A 158 -13.49 -16.86 0.79
CA ALA A 158 -14.84 -16.37 0.49
C ALA A 158 -15.53 -15.65 1.66
N ASP A 159 -15.02 -15.80 2.89
CA ASP A 159 -15.43 -15.09 4.10
C ASP A 159 -14.63 -13.79 4.35
N GLY A 160 -13.66 -13.48 3.50
CA GLY A 160 -12.74 -12.35 3.65
C GLY A 160 -11.53 -12.61 4.54
N SER A 161 -11.35 -13.83 5.07
CA SER A 161 -10.11 -14.20 5.77
C SER A 161 -8.91 -14.27 4.80
N GLN A 162 -7.73 -13.97 5.31
CA GLN A 162 -6.52 -13.83 4.50
C GLN A 162 -5.88 -15.19 4.18
N LYS A 163 -5.45 -15.37 2.93
CA LYS A 163 -4.68 -16.54 2.49
C LYS A 163 -3.18 -16.34 2.71
N ASN A 164 -2.46 -17.44 2.84
CA ASN A 164 -1.01 -17.44 2.94
C ASN A 164 -0.37 -16.94 1.63
N GLY A 165 0.64 -16.08 1.75
CA GLY A 165 1.46 -15.55 0.67
C GLY A 165 2.94 -15.57 1.10
N PHE A 166 3.59 -14.40 1.15
CA PHE A 166 4.87 -14.23 1.85
C PHE A 166 4.81 -14.71 3.30
N PHE A 167 3.67 -14.51 3.96
CA PHE A 167 3.40 -14.94 5.33
C PHE A 167 2.43 -16.13 5.39
N GLN A 168 2.55 -16.91 6.45
CA GLN A 168 1.52 -17.83 6.92
C GLN A 168 0.69 -17.14 7.99
N TYR A 169 -0.63 -17.31 7.94
CA TYR A 169 -1.57 -16.71 8.89
C TYR A 169 -2.24 -17.77 9.77
N THR A 170 -2.35 -17.47 11.07
CA THR A 170 -3.20 -18.19 12.02
C THR A 170 -4.25 -17.22 12.51
N GLY A 171 -5.47 -17.31 11.95
CA GLY A 171 -6.45 -16.25 12.07
C GLY A 171 -5.97 -14.98 11.34
N ASN A 172 -5.77 -13.89 12.08
CA ASN A 172 -5.25 -12.62 11.53
C ASN A 172 -3.78 -12.36 11.92
N GLU A 173 -3.11 -13.29 12.61
CA GLU A 173 -1.73 -13.13 13.07
C GLU A 173 -0.75 -13.92 12.20
N ILE A 174 0.43 -13.37 11.97
CA ILE A 174 1.49 -14.06 11.21
C ILE A 174 2.09 -15.17 12.08
N SER A 175 2.05 -16.42 11.62
CA SER A 175 2.67 -17.57 12.28
C SER A 175 4.01 -17.99 11.67
N GLY A 176 4.28 -17.62 10.41
CA GLY A 176 5.51 -17.96 9.70
C GLY A 176 5.68 -17.23 8.37
N MET A 177 6.73 -17.56 7.63
CA MET A 177 7.11 -16.94 6.35
C MET A 177 7.53 -17.99 5.33
N TYR A 178 7.22 -17.78 4.05
CA TYR A 178 7.55 -18.73 2.98
C TYR A 178 9.04 -18.68 2.62
N SER A 179 9.75 -19.79 2.79
CA SER A 179 11.12 -19.96 2.31
C SER A 179 11.10 -20.53 0.89
N ILE A 180 11.58 -19.75 -0.08
CA ILE A 180 11.74 -20.20 -1.48
C ILE A 180 12.73 -21.37 -1.57
N GLU A 181 13.80 -21.35 -0.75
CA GLU A 181 14.85 -22.38 -0.73
C GLU A 181 14.36 -23.71 -0.14
N GLY A 182 13.52 -23.66 0.91
CA GLY A 182 12.94 -24.85 1.54
C GLY A 182 11.58 -25.28 0.95
N GLN A 183 10.99 -24.46 0.08
CA GLN A 183 9.61 -24.55 -0.42
C GLN A 183 8.53 -24.68 0.70
N GLU A 184 8.84 -24.23 1.92
CA GLU A 184 8.00 -24.42 3.11
C GLU A 184 7.81 -23.12 3.93
N TYR A 185 6.82 -23.12 4.83
CA TYR A 185 6.61 -22.02 5.77
C TYR A 185 7.42 -22.20 7.06
N VAL A 186 8.43 -21.36 7.25
CA VAL A 186 9.28 -21.33 8.45
C VAL A 186 8.62 -20.46 9.53
N SER A 187 8.50 -20.98 10.76
CA SER A 187 7.98 -20.23 11.92
C SER A 187 8.79 -18.95 12.20
N LEU A 188 8.11 -17.86 12.59
CA LEU A 188 8.76 -16.58 12.92
C LEU A 188 9.88 -16.70 13.96
N ASP A 189 9.73 -17.59 14.93
CA ASP A 189 10.70 -17.80 16.01
C ASP A 189 11.96 -18.56 15.53
N LYS A 190 11.96 -19.04 14.27
CA LYS A 190 13.05 -19.81 13.65
C LYS A 190 13.67 -19.17 12.42
N ILE A 191 13.29 -17.94 12.03
CA ILE A 191 13.84 -17.23 10.86
C ILE A 191 15.38 -17.28 10.89
N ASN A 192 15.95 -18.00 9.91
CA ASN A 192 17.34 -18.44 9.76
C ASN A 192 18.09 -18.70 11.08
N GLY A 193 17.45 -19.41 12.02
CA GLY A 193 18.05 -19.83 13.29
C GLY A 193 18.34 -18.70 14.30
N LYS A 194 17.88 -17.47 14.05
CA LYS A 194 18.00 -16.34 15.00
C LYS A 194 16.66 -15.82 15.52
N GLY A 195 15.56 -16.08 14.79
CA GLY A 195 14.19 -15.74 15.21
C GLY A 195 13.86 -14.25 15.19
N LYS A 196 12.57 -13.92 15.25
CA LYS A 196 12.03 -12.56 15.14
C LYS A 196 12.66 -11.54 16.10
N GLU A 197 12.93 -11.92 17.36
CA GLU A 197 13.49 -11.03 18.38
C GLU A 197 14.85 -10.44 17.96
N SER A 198 15.66 -11.24 17.26
CA SER A 198 16.95 -10.77 16.71
C SER A 198 16.77 -9.73 15.61
N LEU A 199 15.69 -9.80 14.82
CA LEU A 199 15.37 -8.86 13.75
C LEU A 199 14.74 -7.58 14.30
N ASP A 200 13.84 -7.72 15.28
CA ASP A 200 13.24 -6.59 16.01
C ASP A 200 14.33 -5.72 16.66
N SER A 201 15.36 -6.34 17.25
CA SER A 201 16.51 -5.61 17.82
C SER A 201 17.30 -4.75 16.80
N LEU A 202 17.21 -5.04 15.49
CA LEU A 202 17.84 -4.21 14.45
C LEU A 202 17.07 -2.92 14.19
N LEU A 203 15.75 -2.95 14.32
CA LEU A 203 14.86 -1.84 13.95
C LEU A 203 14.85 -0.70 14.98
N GLY A 204 15.34 -0.94 16.19
CA GLY A 204 15.25 0.01 17.30
C GLY A 204 13.94 -0.10 18.09
N VAL A 205 13.76 0.78 19.07
CA VAL A 205 12.64 0.72 20.02
C VAL A 205 11.56 1.74 19.65
N LEU A 206 10.32 1.27 19.51
CA LEU A 206 9.15 2.15 19.34
C LEU A 206 8.61 2.62 20.70
N PRO A 207 7.97 3.81 20.78
CA PRO A 207 7.36 4.28 22.02
C PRO A 207 6.24 3.39 22.52
N ASP A 208 6.19 3.16 23.85
CA ASP A 208 5.16 2.35 24.50
C ASP A 208 3.73 2.78 24.13
N ASN A 209 2.86 1.80 23.89
CA ASN A 209 1.45 1.96 23.52
C ASN A 209 1.17 2.70 22.19
N LEU A 210 2.20 3.07 21.41
CA LEU A 210 2.01 3.69 20.10
C LEU A 210 1.65 2.63 19.04
N SER A 211 0.50 2.80 18.38
CA SER A 211 0.08 1.94 17.25
C SER A 211 -1.02 2.58 16.42
N TRP A 212 -1.22 2.10 15.19
CA TRP A 212 -2.36 2.51 14.35
C TRP A 212 -3.70 2.38 15.07
N LYS A 213 -3.91 1.28 15.80
CA LYS A 213 -5.16 0.95 16.50
C LYS A 213 -5.48 1.89 17.68
N VAL A 214 -4.46 2.49 18.28
CA VAL A 214 -4.58 3.51 19.34
C VAL A 214 -4.79 4.88 18.73
N LEU A 215 -3.94 5.29 17.78
CA LEU A 215 -3.99 6.63 17.19
C LEU A 215 -5.24 6.86 16.33
N SER A 216 -5.70 5.87 15.56
CA SER A 216 -6.95 5.94 14.76
C SER A 216 -8.22 6.19 15.59
N LYS A 217 -8.13 6.09 16.92
CA LYS A 217 -9.23 6.32 17.88
C LYS A 217 -8.94 7.45 18.87
N SER A 218 -7.76 8.07 18.81
CA SER A 218 -7.36 9.14 19.73
C SER A 218 -7.96 10.48 19.27
N PRO A 219 -8.56 11.28 20.18
CA PRO A 219 -8.97 12.65 19.85
C PRO A 219 -7.77 13.57 19.61
N ASN A 220 -6.58 13.20 20.09
CA ASN A 220 -5.34 13.96 19.97
C ASN A 220 -4.37 13.32 18.96
N SER A 221 -4.90 12.55 18.00
CA SER A 221 -4.12 11.71 17.07
C SER A 221 -3.09 12.50 16.28
N GLU A 222 -3.47 13.66 15.73
CA GLU A 222 -2.63 14.56 14.94
C GLU A 222 -1.40 15.06 15.73
N THR A 223 -1.60 15.55 16.97
CA THR A 223 -0.50 16.03 17.82
C THR A 223 0.46 14.90 18.20
N LEU A 224 -0.07 13.74 18.61
CA LEU A 224 0.74 12.57 18.96
C LEU A 224 1.56 12.07 17.75
N LEU A 225 0.97 12.11 16.56
CA LEU A 225 1.60 11.69 15.31
C LEU A 225 2.71 12.65 14.87
N GLN A 226 2.50 13.97 14.97
CA GLN A 226 3.57 14.94 14.71
C GLN A 226 4.71 14.82 15.73
N THR A 227 4.41 14.64 17.03
CA THR A 227 5.44 14.39 18.06
C THR A 227 6.24 13.13 17.75
N TYR A 228 5.57 12.04 17.35
CA TYR A 228 6.23 10.80 16.97
C TYR A 228 7.11 10.96 15.72
N LEU A 229 6.59 11.51 14.61
CA LEU A 229 7.36 11.65 13.37
C LEU A 229 8.53 12.64 13.52
N ASN A 230 8.39 13.67 14.37
CA ASN A 230 9.51 14.53 14.77
C ASN A 230 10.60 13.72 15.50
N SER A 231 10.23 12.83 16.43
CA SER A 231 11.19 11.96 17.12
C SER A 231 11.83 10.93 16.18
N LEU A 232 11.03 10.31 15.31
CA LEU A 232 11.46 9.32 14.33
C LEU A 232 12.53 9.86 13.39
N SER A 233 12.43 11.13 13.01
CA SER A 233 13.42 11.80 12.12
C SER A 233 14.80 12.08 12.76
N GLN A 234 14.92 11.92 14.08
CA GLN A 234 16.17 12.15 14.83
C GLN A 234 16.79 10.86 15.39
N GLU A 235 16.01 9.77 15.38
CA GLU A 235 16.42 8.43 15.81
C GLU A 235 17.37 7.80 14.79
N LYS A 236 18.34 7.00 15.26
CA LYS A 236 19.43 6.45 14.43
C LYS A 236 19.40 4.92 14.39
N SER A 237 18.21 4.39 14.19
CA SER A 237 17.92 2.97 14.09
C SER A 237 17.53 2.59 12.67
N LEU A 238 17.70 1.31 12.30
CA LEU A 238 17.33 0.83 10.97
C LEU A 238 15.83 1.04 10.69
N GLY A 239 14.98 0.92 11.71
CA GLY A 239 13.54 1.15 11.56
C GLY A 239 13.20 2.61 11.30
N ALA A 240 13.92 3.55 11.94
CA ALA A 240 13.81 4.97 11.65
C ALA A 240 14.31 5.32 10.24
N ASP A 241 15.50 4.85 9.86
CA ASP A 241 16.09 5.08 8.53
C ASP A 241 15.19 4.56 7.40
N LEU A 242 14.66 3.34 7.53
CA LEU A 242 13.75 2.76 6.54
C LEU A 242 12.39 3.47 6.52
N ALA A 243 11.84 3.83 7.69
CA ALA A 243 10.58 4.55 7.77
C ALA A 243 10.68 5.94 7.12
N MET A 244 11.78 6.67 7.35
CA MET A 244 12.00 7.97 6.74
C MET A 244 12.13 7.89 5.21
N GLN A 245 12.76 6.84 4.67
CA GLN A 245 12.78 6.61 3.22
C GLN A 245 11.38 6.33 2.65
N PHE A 246 10.55 5.53 3.33
CA PHE A 246 9.14 5.35 2.93
C PHE A 246 8.35 6.66 2.99
N ILE A 247 8.59 7.52 3.98
CA ILE A 247 7.95 8.84 4.10
C ILE A 247 8.37 9.77 2.97
N GLN A 248 9.64 9.75 2.57
CA GLN A 248 10.15 10.50 1.41
C GLN A 248 9.53 9.99 0.10
N ASN A 249 9.55 8.68 -0.13
CA ASN A 249 8.96 8.04 -1.31
C ASN A 249 7.44 8.31 -1.40
N LEU A 250 6.72 8.32 -0.27
CA LEU A 250 5.32 8.74 -0.19
C LEU A 250 5.11 10.17 -0.71
N GLN A 251 6.02 11.12 -0.44
CA GLN A 251 5.93 12.48 -1.01
C GLN A 251 6.18 12.48 -2.52
N THR A 252 7.18 11.73 -2.99
CA THR A 252 7.48 11.59 -4.42
C THR A 252 6.26 11.09 -5.19
N ILE A 253 5.62 10.01 -4.71
CA ILE A 253 4.42 9.44 -5.34
C ILE A 253 3.24 10.42 -5.29
N ILE A 254 3.06 11.18 -4.21
CA ILE A 254 2.02 12.22 -4.12
C ILE A 254 2.25 13.34 -5.15
N ASN A 255 3.50 13.76 -5.38
CA ASN A 255 3.82 14.72 -6.44
C ASN A 255 3.54 14.13 -7.82
N GLU A 256 4.12 12.96 -8.14
CA GLU A 256 3.96 12.29 -9.44
C GLU A 256 2.47 12.14 -9.82
N LEU A 257 1.61 11.70 -8.90
CA LEU A 257 0.18 11.54 -9.19
C LEU A 257 -0.56 12.85 -9.49
N VAL A 258 -0.04 14.01 -9.03
CA VAL A 258 -0.60 15.33 -9.35
C VAL A 258 0.03 15.91 -10.62
N ASP A 259 1.34 15.74 -10.80
CA ASP A 259 2.11 16.25 -11.94
C ASP A 259 1.80 15.47 -13.23
N ASP A 260 1.57 14.15 -13.15
CA ASP A 260 1.00 13.30 -14.21
C ASP A 260 -0.49 13.64 -14.50
N GLY A 261 -1.12 14.47 -13.67
CA GLY A 261 -2.54 14.84 -13.77
C GLY A 261 -3.54 13.75 -13.36
N VAL A 262 -3.08 12.63 -12.78
CA VAL A 262 -3.95 11.52 -12.32
C VAL A 262 -4.93 12.00 -11.24
N ALA A 263 -4.39 12.72 -10.27
CA ALA A 263 -5.10 13.46 -9.23
C ALA A 263 -5.19 14.94 -9.60
N LYS A 264 -6.31 15.59 -9.27
CA LYS A 264 -6.47 17.04 -9.46
C LYS A 264 -5.52 17.86 -8.58
N ASN A 265 -5.20 17.35 -7.39
CA ASN A 265 -4.48 18.03 -6.32
C ASN A 265 -4.08 17.05 -5.21
N ILE A 266 -3.20 17.49 -4.32
CA ILE A 266 -2.70 16.70 -3.18
C ILE A 266 -3.85 16.21 -2.29
N GLU A 267 -4.87 17.04 -2.05
CA GLU A 267 -6.03 16.70 -1.22
C GLU A 267 -6.82 15.48 -1.72
N ALA A 268 -6.80 15.21 -3.04
CA ALA A 268 -7.40 14.03 -3.62
C ALA A 268 -6.59 12.75 -3.30
N VAL A 269 -5.25 12.83 -3.36
CA VAL A 269 -4.36 11.71 -2.99
C VAL A 269 -4.41 11.47 -1.48
N ASP A 270 -4.37 12.53 -0.69
CA ASP A 270 -4.58 12.51 0.77
C ASP A 270 -5.87 11.78 1.17
N ALA A 271 -6.98 12.07 0.48
CA ALA A 271 -8.26 11.40 0.73
C ALA A 271 -8.20 9.91 0.39
N VAL A 272 -7.50 9.51 -0.67
CA VAL A 272 -7.29 8.11 -1.05
C VAL A 272 -6.45 7.37 0.01
N LEU A 273 -5.34 7.95 0.45
CA LEU A 273 -4.48 7.37 1.50
C LEU A 273 -5.22 7.22 2.84
N LYS A 274 -5.89 8.28 3.29
CA LYS A 274 -6.58 8.31 4.59
C LYS A 274 -7.86 7.46 4.62
N LYS A 275 -8.56 7.28 3.49
CA LYS A 275 -9.90 6.65 3.43
C LYS A 275 -9.99 5.33 2.65
N GLY A 276 -8.99 5.00 1.83
CA GLY A 276 -8.85 3.72 1.13
C GLY A 276 -7.82 2.82 1.80
N PHE A 277 -6.64 3.36 2.10
CA PHE A 277 -5.51 2.64 2.72
C PHE A 277 -5.40 2.82 4.25
N TYR A 278 -6.28 3.63 4.85
CA TYR A 278 -6.33 3.94 6.28
C TYR A 278 -5.03 4.54 6.87
N HIS A 279 -4.22 5.23 6.06
CA HIS A 279 -3.04 5.95 6.56
C HIS A 279 -3.48 7.06 7.54
N LEU A 280 -2.75 7.21 8.65
CA LEU A 280 -3.04 8.28 9.63
C LEU A 280 -2.55 9.66 9.17
N TYR A 281 -1.55 9.68 8.29
CA TYR A 281 -0.93 10.88 7.75
C TYR A 281 -0.74 10.77 6.23
N SER A 282 -0.18 11.85 5.69
CA SER A 282 0.09 12.09 4.27
C SER A 282 1.17 13.18 4.19
N ARG A 283 1.14 14.07 3.20
CA ARG A 283 2.10 15.17 3.06
C ARG A 283 2.22 16.09 4.28
N GLN A 284 1.12 16.33 5.00
CA GLN A 284 1.02 17.41 5.99
C GLN A 284 1.78 17.16 7.31
N VAL A 285 2.39 15.98 7.51
CA VAL A 285 3.09 15.62 8.76
C VAL A 285 4.56 15.30 8.48
N THR A 286 5.23 16.17 7.73
CA THR A 286 6.69 16.11 7.59
C THR A 286 7.37 16.50 8.92
N PRO A 287 8.52 15.89 9.26
CA PRO A 287 9.34 16.37 10.37
C PRO A 287 9.89 17.77 10.09
N SER A 288 9.95 18.62 11.13
CA SER A 288 10.43 20.00 11.02
C SER A 288 11.90 20.05 10.57
N GLY A 289 12.13 20.32 9.27
CA GLY A 289 13.45 20.31 8.64
C GLY A 289 13.57 19.46 7.37
N ALA A 290 12.51 18.74 6.97
CA ALA A 290 12.48 17.92 5.75
C ALA A 290 12.30 18.73 4.44
N GLU A 291 12.08 20.05 4.51
CA GLU A 291 12.08 20.94 3.34
C GLU A 291 13.47 21.56 3.13
N LYS A 292 14.26 20.98 2.21
CA LYS A 292 15.47 21.55 1.62
C LYS A 292 15.68 21.01 0.21
#